data_AF-A0A9D8ME96-F1
#
_entry.id   AF-A0A9D8ME96-F1
#
_cell.length_a   1.000
_cell.length_b   1.000
_cell.length_c   1.000
_cell.angle_alpha   90.00
_cell.angle_beta   90.00
_cell.angle_gamma   90.00
#
_symmetry.space_group_name_H-M   'P 1'
#
loop_
_entity.id
_entity.type
_entity.pdbx_description
1 polymer ?
#
loop_
_entity_poly.entity_id
_entity_poly.type
_entity_poly.pdbx_seq_one_letter_code
_entity_poly.pdbx_strand_id
1 'polypeptide(L)'
;MPIRVVCAVLFLCFTFGFLYFYQADVLMATQHLLSGGKTHYDRTIGAILITAALYMLHLAVLGATKLTRHAHALSYFPSLLALTVLTGIHIHNDGTFDYGYWWLAAPVLLVLFIVAVILIRQWQQFDRKSSLAPFTAASWWQNLMLMAAMFLFVGFFSNHDDVMHYRLRAESCMLHRNYQEAVMAGKGALATDSNLTMLRIHALARSHQLGEHLFEYPIVGGSAVMMPDSFNLRPVFFPIYRLVKYPARDFRLG
;
A
#
# COMPACT_ATOMS: atom_id res chain seq x y z
N MET A 1 -28.66 -8.27 11.97
CA MET A 1 -28.39 -6.88 12.34
C MET A 1 -26.95 -6.74 12.87
N PRO A 2 -26.50 -7.39 13.96
CA PRO A 2 -25.20 -7.06 14.55
C PRO A 2 -24.00 -7.48 13.68
N ILE A 3 -24.07 -8.64 13.00
CA ILE A 3 -22.97 -9.12 12.16
C ILE A 3 -22.62 -8.18 10.98
N ARG A 4 -23.62 -7.49 10.41
CA ARG A 4 -23.39 -6.55 9.30
C ARG A 4 -22.65 -5.31 9.78
N VAL A 5 -23.06 -4.79 10.93
CA VAL A 5 -22.42 -3.64 11.57
C VAL A 5 -20.98 -3.99 11.97
N VAL A 6 -20.77 -5.16 12.57
CA VAL A 6 -19.42 -5.62 12.95
C VAL A 6 -18.51 -5.78 11.74
N CYS A 7 -18.96 -6.44 10.66
CA CYS A 7 -18.18 -6.55 9.42
C CYS A 7 -17.88 -5.17 8.80
N ALA A 8 -18.85 -4.26 8.80
CA ALA A 8 -18.66 -2.91 8.28
C ALA A 8 -17.61 -2.13 9.10
N VAL A 9 -17.73 -2.16 10.43
CA VAL A 9 -16.76 -1.51 11.33
C VAL A 9 -15.36 -2.10 11.13
N LEU A 10 -15.23 -3.42 11.10
CA LEU A 10 -13.94 -4.07 10.91
C LEU A 10 -13.33 -3.74 9.54
N PHE A 11 -14.14 -3.73 8.48
CA PHE A 11 -13.71 -3.32 7.15
C PHE A 11 -13.23 -1.87 7.15
N LEU A 12 -13.99 -0.93 7.72
CA LEU A 12 -13.61 0.49 7.79
C LEU A 12 -12.33 0.69 8.61
N CYS A 13 -12.21 0.08 9.78
CA CYS A 13 -11.02 0.16 10.61
C CYS A 13 -9.79 -0.42 9.91
N PHE A 14 -9.93 -1.59 9.28
CA PHE A 14 -8.85 -2.24 8.55
C PHE A 14 -8.41 -1.40 7.35
N THR A 15 -9.34 -1.02 6.47
CA THR A 15 -9.02 -0.26 5.25
C THR A 15 -8.43 1.11 5.56
N PHE A 16 -9.00 1.85 6.53
CA PHE A 16 -8.44 3.12 6.97
C PHE A 16 -7.05 2.94 7.59
N GLY A 17 -6.89 1.98 8.51
CA GLY A 17 -5.61 1.72 9.16
C GLY A 17 -4.52 1.31 8.16
N PHE A 18 -4.87 0.45 7.20
CA PHE A 18 -3.97 -0.02 6.16
C PHE A 18 -3.53 1.12 5.22
N LEU A 19 -4.48 1.89 4.69
CA LEU A 19 -4.18 3.03 3.81
C LEU A 19 -3.40 4.13 4.53
N TYR A 20 -3.80 4.43 5.77
CA TYR A 20 -3.16 5.47 6.55
C TYR A 20 -1.76 5.05 6.96
N PHE A 21 -1.60 3.94 7.69
CA PHE A 21 -0.32 3.59 8.30
C PHE A 21 0.68 2.92 7.34
N TYR A 22 0.21 2.09 6.42
CA TYR A 22 1.09 1.25 5.59
C TYR A 22 1.30 1.82 4.18
N GLN A 23 0.26 2.33 3.52
CA GLN A 23 0.34 2.67 2.09
C GLN A 23 0.31 4.15 1.73
N ALA A 24 0.30 5.04 2.73
CA ALA A 24 0.22 6.47 2.48
C ALA A 24 1.34 7.00 1.57
N ASP A 25 2.58 6.54 1.80
CA ASP A 25 3.75 7.00 1.04
C ASP A 25 3.72 6.45 -0.41
N VAL A 26 3.26 5.20 -0.61
CA VAL A 26 3.06 4.60 -1.95
C VAL A 26 1.96 5.33 -2.73
N LEU A 27 0.85 5.67 -2.08
CA LEU A 27 -0.26 6.36 -2.75
C LEU A 27 0.09 7.80 -3.10
N MET A 28 0.83 8.48 -2.22
CA MET A 28 1.39 9.80 -2.51
C MET A 28 2.29 9.75 -3.74
N ALA A 29 3.11 8.71 -3.88
CA ALA A 29 4.05 8.52 -4.98
C ALA A 29 3.33 8.28 -6.30
N THR A 30 2.35 7.37 -6.26
CA THR A 30 1.46 7.09 -7.38
C THR A 30 0.76 8.35 -7.86
N GLN A 31 0.14 9.12 -6.95
CA GLN A 31 -0.55 10.36 -7.33
C GLN A 31 0.41 11.41 -7.88
N HIS A 32 1.58 11.57 -7.25
CA HIS A 32 2.58 12.53 -7.71
C HIS A 32 2.98 12.26 -9.16
N LEU A 33 3.30 11.01 -9.49
CA LEU A 33 3.76 10.65 -10.82
C LEU A 33 2.62 10.65 -11.86
N LEU A 34 1.41 10.20 -11.50
CA LEU A 34 0.22 10.31 -12.37
C LEU A 34 -0.14 11.77 -12.70
N SER A 35 0.12 12.68 -11.76
CA SER A 35 -0.15 14.11 -11.89
C SER A 35 1.00 14.89 -12.54
N GLY A 36 2.13 14.22 -12.84
CA GLY A 36 3.36 14.89 -13.28
C GLY A 36 3.86 15.92 -12.27
N GLY A 37 3.62 15.69 -10.98
CA GLY A 37 4.05 16.51 -9.85
C GLY A 37 3.16 17.70 -9.51
N LYS A 38 1.98 17.83 -10.12
CA LYS A 38 1.10 19.01 -9.92
C LYS A 38 0.19 18.94 -8.71
N THR A 39 -0.05 17.76 -8.15
CA THR A 39 -0.96 17.58 -7.01
C THR A 39 -0.24 17.08 -5.78
N HIS A 40 -0.62 17.63 -4.63
CA HIS A 40 -0.19 17.16 -3.32
C HIS A 40 -1.23 16.16 -2.77
N TYR A 41 -0.78 14.99 -2.34
CA TYR A 41 -1.64 14.03 -1.67
C TYR A 41 -1.62 14.29 -0.16
N ASP A 42 -2.79 14.48 0.43
CA ASP A 42 -2.94 14.48 1.88
C ASP A 42 -3.31 13.08 2.36
N ARG A 43 -2.48 12.53 3.25
CA ARG A 43 -2.64 11.19 3.81
C ARG A 43 -3.99 10.98 4.51
N THR A 44 -4.51 11.99 5.21
CA THR A 44 -5.79 11.87 5.95
C THR A 44 -6.97 11.89 4.99
N ILE A 45 -7.01 12.88 4.10
CA ILE A 45 -8.10 13.08 3.15
C ILE A 45 -8.16 11.90 2.18
N GLY A 46 -7.00 11.46 1.68
CA GLY A 46 -6.90 10.33 0.77
C GLY A 46 -7.38 9.02 1.39
N ALA A 47 -6.95 8.72 2.63
CA ALA A 47 -7.40 7.52 3.35
C ALA A 47 -8.92 7.54 3.58
N ILE A 48 -9.50 8.67 3.98
CA ILE A 48 -10.95 8.81 4.18
C ILE A 48 -11.70 8.63 2.86
N LEU A 49 -11.26 9.33 1.80
CA LEU A 49 -11.93 9.33 0.50
C LEU A 49 -11.94 7.93 -0.14
N ILE A 50 -10.81 7.23 -0.10
CA ILE A 50 -10.69 5.89 -0.67
C ILE A 50 -11.49 4.90 0.16
N THR A 51 -11.41 4.96 1.49
CA THR A 51 -12.21 4.11 2.38
C THR A 51 -13.71 4.29 2.13
N ALA A 52 -14.17 5.55 1.97
CA ALA A 52 -15.55 5.86 1.64
C ALA A 52 -15.96 5.31 0.26
N ALA A 53 -15.12 5.47 -0.76
CA ALA A 53 -15.36 4.94 -2.10
C ALA A 53 -15.47 3.40 -2.10
N LEU A 54 -14.57 2.72 -1.41
CA LEU A 54 -14.58 1.25 -1.27
C LEU A 54 -15.80 0.75 -0.51
N TYR A 55 -16.26 1.50 0.49
CA TYR A 55 -17.49 1.18 1.21
C TYR A 55 -18.73 1.39 0.34
N MET A 56 -18.77 2.44 -0.48
CA MET A 56 -19.84 2.66 -1.46
C MET A 56 -19.89 1.54 -2.51
N LEU A 57 -18.74 1.06 -2.96
CA LEU A 57 -18.65 -0.11 -3.84
C LEU A 57 -19.22 -1.36 -3.16
N HIS A 58 -18.92 -1.56 -1.88
CA HIS A 58 -19.51 -2.66 -1.10
C HIS A 58 -21.04 -2.56 -1.04
N LEU A 59 -21.59 -1.37 -0.81
CA LEU A 59 -23.04 -1.16 -0.81
C LEU A 59 -23.68 -1.47 -2.17
N ALA A 60 -23.03 -1.08 -3.27
CA ALA A 60 -23.48 -1.41 -4.63
C ALA A 60 -23.49 -2.93 -4.87
N VAL A 61 -22.42 -3.63 -4.47
CA VAL A 61 -22.33 -5.09 -4.57
C VAL A 61 -23.39 -5.77 -3.71
N LEU A 62 -23.64 -5.28 -2.49
CA LEU A 62 -24.68 -5.81 -1.61
C LEU A 62 -26.08 -5.64 -2.23
N GLY A 63 -26.35 -4.48 -2.84
CA GLY A 63 -27.59 -4.20 -3.55
C GLY A 63 -27.80 -5.12 -4.76
N ALA A 64 -26.76 -5.37 -5.55
CA ALA A 64 -26.81 -6.23 -6.73
C ALA A 64 -26.94 -7.72 -6.37
N THR A 65 -26.17 -8.18 -5.39
CA THR A 65 -26.06 -9.62 -5.09
C THR A 65 -27.16 -10.12 -4.14
N LYS A 66 -27.77 -9.25 -3.32
CA LYS A 66 -28.81 -9.59 -2.34
C LYS A 66 -28.43 -10.80 -1.45
N LEU A 67 -27.14 -10.96 -1.13
CA LEU A 67 -26.64 -12.09 -0.35
C LEU A 67 -27.21 -12.11 1.09
N THR A 68 -27.65 -13.29 1.55
CA THR A 68 -28.25 -13.46 2.89
C THR A 68 -27.25 -13.95 3.96
N ARG A 69 -27.72 -14.02 5.22
CA ARG A 69 -27.03 -14.14 6.52
C ARG A 69 -25.66 -14.85 6.58
N HIS A 70 -25.46 -15.94 5.84
CA HIS A 70 -24.28 -16.80 5.99
C HIS A 70 -23.04 -16.33 5.21
N ALA A 71 -23.22 -15.64 4.08
CA ALA A 71 -22.12 -15.23 3.19
C ALA A 71 -21.99 -13.71 3.07
N HIS A 72 -22.42 -12.96 4.09
CA HIS A 72 -22.42 -11.50 4.02
C HIS A 72 -21.00 -10.93 3.84
N ALA A 73 -19.99 -11.51 4.50
CA ALA A 73 -18.60 -11.09 4.36
C ALA A 73 -18.06 -11.18 2.91
N LEU A 74 -18.60 -12.09 2.09
CA LEU A 74 -18.19 -12.24 0.68
C LEU A 74 -18.48 -10.97 -0.14
N SER A 75 -19.52 -10.19 0.21
CA SER A 75 -19.83 -8.93 -0.48
C SER A 75 -18.78 -7.83 -0.30
N TYR A 76 -17.82 -8.00 0.62
CA TYR A 76 -16.66 -7.10 0.74
C TYR A 76 -15.51 -7.46 -0.19
N PHE A 77 -15.59 -8.62 -0.87
CA PHE A 77 -14.52 -9.11 -1.74
C PHE A 77 -14.16 -8.14 -2.86
N PRO A 78 -15.11 -7.59 -3.64
CA PRO A 78 -14.76 -6.69 -4.73
C PRO A 78 -14.11 -5.40 -4.23
N SER A 79 -14.54 -4.90 -3.07
CA SER A 79 -13.92 -3.73 -2.44
C SER A 79 -12.49 -4.02 -1.94
N LEU A 80 -12.26 -5.17 -1.31
CA LEU A 80 -10.90 -5.56 -0.89
C LEU A 80 -10.00 -5.87 -2.08
N LEU A 81 -10.54 -6.42 -3.16
CA LEU A 81 -9.83 -6.63 -4.43
C LEU A 81 -9.42 -5.30 -5.07
N ALA A 82 -10.34 -4.34 -5.12
CA ALA A 82 -10.03 -2.99 -5.61
C ALA A 82 -8.95 -2.32 -4.76
N LEU A 83 -9.00 -2.48 -3.43
CA LEU A 83 -7.94 -2.00 -2.53
C LEU A 83 -6.59 -2.66 -2.82
N THR A 84 -6.55 -3.98 -3.07
CA THR A 84 -5.30 -4.68 -3.40
C THR A 84 -4.73 -4.21 -4.73
N VAL A 85 -5.57 -4.08 -5.76
CA VAL A 85 -5.14 -3.59 -7.08
C VAL A 85 -4.64 -2.15 -7.00
N LEU A 86 -5.35 -1.28 -6.29
CA LEU A 86 -4.96 0.12 -6.12
C LEU A 86 -3.58 0.25 -5.46
N THR A 87 -3.20 -0.73 -4.66
CA THR A 87 -2.05 -0.64 -3.77
C THR A 87 -0.94 -1.64 -4.08
N GLY A 88 -1.17 -2.53 -5.04
CA GLY A 88 -0.20 -3.44 -5.66
C GLY A 88 0.62 -2.79 -6.78
N ILE A 89 0.67 -1.46 -6.86
CA ILE A 89 1.45 -0.74 -7.88
C ILE A 89 2.92 -0.82 -7.50
N HIS A 90 3.75 -1.35 -8.40
CA HIS A 90 5.20 -1.37 -8.25
C HIS A 90 5.82 -0.18 -8.98
N ILE A 91 6.68 0.56 -8.28
CA ILE A 91 7.39 1.73 -8.83
C ILE A 91 8.81 1.30 -9.16
N HIS A 92 9.16 1.25 -10.45
CA HIS A 92 10.52 0.93 -10.85
C HIS A 92 11.46 2.13 -10.69
N ASN A 93 12.77 1.87 -10.66
CA ASN A 93 13.82 2.88 -10.51
C ASN A 93 13.80 3.97 -11.61
N ASP A 94 13.20 3.70 -12.76
CA ASP A 94 13.12 4.63 -13.89
C ASP A 94 11.95 5.62 -13.80
N GLY A 95 11.11 5.51 -12.76
CA GLY A 95 9.88 6.28 -12.62
C GLY A 95 8.73 5.76 -13.50
N THR A 96 8.83 4.51 -13.96
CA THR A 96 7.71 3.80 -14.60
C THR A 96 6.98 2.95 -13.56
N PHE A 97 5.66 2.88 -13.69
CA PHE A 97 4.83 2.00 -12.88
C PHE A 97 4.50 0.72 -13.64
N ASP A 98 4.56 -0.40 -12.93
CA ASP A 98 4.03 -1.66 -13.43
C ASP A 98 2.92 -2.15 -12.50
N TYR A 99 1.81 -2.60 -13.11
CA TYR A 99 0.73 -3.31 -12.43
C TYR A 99 1.04 -4.81 -12.32
N GLY A 100 2.15 -5.28 -12.89
CA GLY A 100 2.57 -6.68 -12.88
C GLY A 100 1.49 -7.57 -13.48
N TYR A 101 1.13 -8.64 -12.78
CA TYR A 101 0.09 -9.58 -13.24
C TYR A 101 -1.35 -9.16 -12.88
N TRP A 102 -1.54 -8.03 -12.18
CA TRP A 102 -2.87 -7.63 -11.69
C TRP A 102 -3.87 -7.31 -12.81
N TRP A 103 -3.41 -6.87 -13.98
CA TRP A 103 -4.28 -6.63 -15.13
C TRP A 103 -5.04 -7.89 -15.57
N LEU A 104 -4.45 -9.08 -15.35
CA LEU A 104 -5.06 -10.37 -15.64
C LEU A 104 -5.67 -11.01 -14.39
N ALA A 105 -4.98 -10.93 -13.25
CA ALA A 105 -5.44 -11.56 -12.01
C ALA A 105 -6.76 -10.94 -11.51
N ALA A 106 -6.89 -9.62 -11.54
CA ALA A 106 -8.09 -8.93 -11.05
C ALA A 106 -9.38 -9.34 -11.79
N PRO A 107 -9.47 -9.32 -13.14
CA PRO A 107 -10.69 -9.74 -13.83
C PRO A 107 -10.98 -11.23 -13.61
N VAL A 108 -9.96 -12.10 -13.61
CA VAL A 108 -10.14 -13.53 -13.32
C VAL A 108 -10.75 -13.74 -11.93
N LEU A 109 -10.22 -13.06 -10.91
CA LEU A 109 -10.70 -13.17 -9.54
C LEU A 109 -12.13 -12.63 -9.38
N LEU A 110 -12.48 -11.58 -10.13
CA LEU A 110 -13.84 -11.03 -10.17
C LEU A 110 -14.83 -12.00 -10.83
N VAL A 111 -14.44 -12.66 -11.92
CA VAL A 111 -15.24 -13.72 -12.55
C VAL A 111 -15.47 -14.89 -11.58
N LEU A 112 -14.42 -15.35 -10.89
CA LEU A 112 -14.53 -16.39 -9.86
C LEU A 112 -15.48 -15.98 -8.72
N PHE A 113 -15.42 -14.72 -8.30
CA PHE A 113 -16.35 -14.16 -7.31
C PHE A 113 -17.80 -14.19 -7.81
N ILE A 114 -18.07 -13.78 -9.06
CA ILE A 114 -19.42 -13.84 -9.64
C ILE A 114 -19.94 -15.28 -9.67
N VAL A 115 -19.12 -16.23 -10.11
CA VAL A 115 -19.48 -17.66 -10.14
C VAL A 115 -19.80 -18.16 -8.72
N ALA A 116 -18.94 -17.83 -7.73
CA ALA A 116 -19.17 -18.20 -6.34
C ALA A 116 -20.47 -17.61 -5.79
N VAL A 117 -20.77 -16.35 -6.10
CA VAL A 117 -22.03 -15.69 -5.72
C VAL A 117 -23.24 -16.42 -6.34
N ILE A 118 -23.17 -16.79 -7.62
CA ILE A 118 -24.25 -17.53 -8.29
C ILE A 118 -24.47 -18.88 -7.60
N LEU A 119 -23.41 -19.65 -7.36
CA LEU A 119 -23.48 -20.95 -6.68
C LEU A 119 -24.09 -20.80 -5.28
N ILE A 120 -23.59 -19.87 -4.46
CA ILE A 120 -24.12 -19.64 -3.11
C ILE A 120 -25.60 -19.24 -3.16
N ARG A 121 -26.02 -18.42 -4.13
CA ARG A 121 -27.42 -18.04 -4.29
C ARG A 121 -28.30 -19.23 -4.67
N GLN A 122 -27.82 -20.12 -5.54
CA GLN A 122 -28.53 -21.37 -5.85
C GLN A 122 -28.70 -22.23 -4.60
N TRP A 123 -27.63 -22.41 -3.82
CA TRP A 123 -27.67 -23.22 -2.59
C TRP A 123 -28.62 -22.60 -1.54
N GLN A 124 -28.60 -21.28 -1.38
CA GLN A 124 -29.54 -20.56 -0.50
C GLN A 124 -31.00 -20.72 -0.92
N GLN A 125 -31.29 -20.88 -2.22
CA GLN A 125 -32.64 -21.15 -2.70
C GLN A 125 -33.09 -22.58 -2.33
N PHE A 126 -32.18 -23.55 -2.34
CA PHE A 126 -32.45 -24.91 -1.86
C PHE A 126 -32.70 -24.96 -0.35
N ASP A 127 -31.87 -24.27 0.45
CA ASP A 127 -31.98 -24.22 1.92
C ASP A 127 -33.19 -23.41 2.42
N ARG A 128 -33.84 -22.60 1.58
CA ARG A 128 -35.07 -21.87 1.98
C ARG A 128 -36.17 -22.82 2.48
N LYS A 129 -36.16 -24.09 2.07
CA LYS A 129 -37.14 -25.10 2.54
C LYS A 129 -36.89 -25.60 3.97
N SER A 130 -35.74 -25.30 4.58
CA SER A 130 -35.39 -25.67 5.97
C SER A 130 -35.34 -24.47 6.93
N SER A 131 -36.03 -23.36 6.58
CA SER A 131 -35.98 -22.01 7.18
C SER A 131 -36.49 -21.87 8.63
N LEU A 132 -36.05 -22.75 9.54
CA LEU A 132 -36.20 -22.59 10.98
C LEU A 132 -34.89 -22.78 11.76
N ALA A 133 -33.73 -22.83 11.09
CA ALA A 133 -32.45 -22.87 11.79
C ALA A 133 -32.21 -21.55 12.57
N PRO A 134 -32.01 -21.60 13.89
CA PRO A 134 -31.71 -20.42 14.69
C PRO A 134 -30.43 -19.70 14.22
N PHE A 135 -30.29 -18.44 14.63
CA PHE A 135 -29.04 -17.71 14.47
C PHE A 135 -27.94 -18.42 15.28
N THR A 136 -27.02 -19.13 14.62
CA THR A 136 -25.97 -19.89 15.30
C THR A 136 -24.70 -19.06 15.46
N ALA A 137 -23.96 -19.28 16.54
CA ALA A 137 -22.62 -18.73 16.73
C ALA A 137 -21.66 -19.14 15.59
N ALA A 138 -21.92 -20.28 14.95
CA ALA A 138 -21.17 -20.76 13.79
C ALA A 138 -21.25 -19.80 12.59
N SER A 139 -22.44 -19.25 12.27
CA SER A 139 -22.58 -18.28 11.16
C SER A 139 -21.80 -16.98 11.43
N TRP A 140 -21.65 -16.59 12.69
CA TRP A 140 -20.80 -15.46 13.10
C TRP A 140 -19.33 -15.73 12.85
N TRP A 141 -18.84 -16.87 13.34
CA TRP A 141 -17.45 -17.26 13.21
C TRP A 141 -17.05 -17.42 11.75
N GLN A 142 -17.92 -18.00 10.92
CA GLN A 142 -17.67 -18.15 9.47
C GLN A 142 -17.44 -16.81 8.76
N ASN A 143 -18.26 -15.79 9.02
CA ASN A 143 -18.08 -14.47 8.39
C ASN A 143 -16.83 -13.75 8.90
N LEU A 144 -16.50 -13.90 10.19
CA LEU A 144 -15.28 -13.32 10.77
C LEU A 144 -14.03 -13.98 10.19
N MET A 145 -14.00 -15.32 10.10
CA MET A 145 -12.89 -16.06 9.50
C MET A 145 -12.73 -15.74 8.01
N LEU A 146 -13.85 -15.61 7.27
CA LEU A 146 -13.80 -15.22 5.87
C LEU A 146 -13.20 -13.82 5.71
N MET A 147 -13.63 -12.85 6.52
CA MET A 147 -13.12 -11.48 6.46
C MET A 147 -11.65 -11.42 6.88
N ALA A 148 -11.23 -12.18 7.90
CA ALA A 148 -9.83 -12.31 8.28
C ALA A 148 -8.99 -12.91 7.14
N ALA A 149 -9.47 -13.95 6.47
CA ALA A 149 -8.80 -14.53 5.30
C ALA A 149 -8.65 -13.50 4.17
N MET A 150 -9.65 -12.65 3.94
CA MET A 150 -9.58 -11.60 2.93
C MET A 150 -8.63 -10.46 3.33
N PHE A 151 -8.52 -10.14 4.62
CA PHE A 151 -7.52 -9.18 5.11
C PHE A 151 -6.11 -9.71 4.98
N LEU A 152 -5.89 -11.00 5.27
CA LEU A 152 -4.62 -11.66 5.01
C LEU A 152 -4.28 -11.67 3.52
N PHE A 153 -5.27 -11.96 2.66
CA PHE A 153 -5.11 -11.84 1.22
C PHE A 153 -4.64 -10.44 0.82
N VAL A 154 -5.26 -9.38 1.34
CA VAL A 154 -4.82 -8.01 1.08
C VAL A 154 -3.38 -7.78 1.56
N GLY A 155 -3.03 -8.28 2.74
CA GLY A 155 -1.68 -8.15 3.28
C GLY A 155 -0.60 -8.85 2.44
N PHE A 156 -0.87 -10.06 1.95
CA PHE A 156 0.09 -10.84 1.17
C PHE A 156 0.23 -10.37 -0.28
N PHE A 157 -0.86 -9.96 -0.91
CA PHE A 157 -0.88 -9.61 -2.33
C PHE A 157 -0.69 -8.11 -2.59
N SER A 158 -0.76 -7.28 -1.55
CA SER A 158 -0.32 -5.89 -1.62
C SER A 158 1.18 -5.79 -1.93
N ASN A 159 1.61 -4.64 -2.44
CA ASN A 159 3.03 -4.36 -2.58
C ASN A 159 3.74 -4.39 -1.21
N HIS A 160 4.55 -5.43 -1.00
CA HIS A 160 5.35 -5.69 0.19
C HIS A 160 6.85 -5.51 -0.07
N ASP A 161 7.21 -4.70 -1.07
CA ASP A 161 8.62 -4.36 -1.28
C ASP A 161 9.06 -3.39 -0.16
N ASP A 162 9.66 -3.96 0.88
CA ASP A 162 10.17 -3.24 2.04
C ASP A 162 11.16 -2.14 1.63
N VAL A 163 12.00 -2.40 0.62
CA VAL A 163 13.01 -1.44 0.15
C VAL A 163 12.32 -0.24 -0.50
N MET A 164 11.27 -0.48 -1.28
CA MET A 164 10.45 0.58 -1.86
C MET A 164 9.76 1.42 -0.78
N HIS A 165 9.18 0.78 0.26
CA HIS A 165 8.56 1.50 1.37
C HIS A 165 9.56 2.37 2.14
N TYR A 166 10.76 1.84 2.44
CA TYR A 166 11.81 2.62 3.10
C TYR A 166 12.29 3.79 2.25
N ARG A 167 12.44 3.59 0.94
CA ARG A 167 12.80 4.66 0.01
C ARG A 167 11.77 5.78 -0.01
N LEU A 168 10.50 5.45 -0.20
CA LEU A 168 9.43 6.45 -0.25
C LEU A 168 9.30 7.20 1.08
N ARG A 169 9.48 6.49 2.20
CA ARG A 169 9.52 7.10 3.52
C ARG A 169 10.69 8.08 3.66
N ALA A 170 11.89 7.68 3.25
CA ALA A 170 13.07 8.55 3.28
C ALA A 170 12.88 9.80 2.42
N GLU A 171 12.35 9.66 1.20
CA GLU A 171 12.06 10.78 0.30
C GLU A 171 11.03 11.74 0.90
N SER A 172 9.95 11.22 1.48
CA SER A 172 8.93 12.00 2.18
C SER A 172 9.52 12.78 3.36
N CYS A 173 10.35 12.15 4.20
CA CYS A 173 11.04 12.81 5.31
C CYS A 173 11.99 13.93 4.83
N MET A 174 12.71 13.71 3.72
CA MET A 174 13.60 14.72 3.13
C MET A 174 12.84 15.92 2.57
N LEU A 175 11.65 15.72 1.99
CA LEU A 175 10.78 16.83 1.57
C LEU A 175 10.37 17.71 2.76
N HIS A 176 10.05 17.09 3.90
CA HIS A 176 9.68 17.78 5.13
C HIS A 176 10.88 18.33 5.94
N ARG A 177 12.10 18.27 5.37
CA ARG A 177 13.38 18.68 6.02
C ARG A 177 13.71 17.91 7.30
N ASN A 178 13.10 16.75 7.52
CA ASN A 178 13.37 15.94 8.71
C ASN A 178 14.42 14.86 8.38
N TYR A 179 15.69 15.27 8.34
CA TYR A 179 16.79 14.42 7.85
C TYR A 179 17.13 13.25 8.78
N GLN A 180 16.93 13.39 10.10
CA GLN A 180 17.21 12.31 11.05
C GLN A 180 16.27 11.11 10.85
N GLU A 181 14.97 11.38 10.70
CA GLU A 181 13.97 10.36 10.36
C GLU A 181 14.26 9.71 9.00
N ALA A 182 14.73 10.49 8.01
CA ALA A 182 15.07 9.96 6.69
C ALA A 182 16.24 8.97 6.72
N VAL A 183 17.23 9.19 7.59
CA VAL A 183 18.36 8.25 7.78
C VAL A 183 17.91 6.99 8.53
N MET A 184 17.01 7.14 9.52
CA MET A 184 16.46 6.00 10.26
C MET A 184 15.55 5.10 9.40
N ALA A 185 14.96 5.64 8.33
CA ALA A 185 14.15 4.86 7.39
C ALA A 185 14.96 3.70 6.80
N GLY A 186 14.59 2.48 7.17
CA GLY A 186 15.25 1.23 6.74
C GLY A 186 16.56 0.91 7.46
N LYS A 187 16.83 1.46 8.66
CA LYS A 187 18.05 1.14 9.44
C LYS A 187 18.23 -0.36 9.71
N GLY A 188 17.13 -1.08 9.92
CA GLY A 188 17.11 -2.53 10.11
C GLY A 188 16.88 -3.36 8.85
N ALA A 189 16.87 -2.74 7.66
CA ALA A 189 16.60 -3.45 6.41
C ALA A 189 17.80 -4.35 6.04
N LEU A 190 17.54 -5.62 5.70
CA LEU A 190 18.59 -6.52 5.17
C LEU A 190 18.99 -6.18 3.73
N ALA A 191 18.08 -5.57 2.96
CA ALA A 191 18.27 -5.22 1.56
C ALA A 191 18.22 -3.70 1.37
N THR A 192 19.08 -3.18 0.48
CA THR A 192 19.16 -1.76 0.16
C THR A 192 19.28 -1.57 -1.35
N ASP A 193 18.60 -0.54 -1.86
CA ASP A 193 18.76 -0.06 -3.22
C ASP A 193 19.75 1.09 -3.33
N SER A 194 20.34 1.24 -4.52
CA SER A 194 21.24 2.36 -4.86
C SER A 194 20.56 3.73 -4.64
N ASN A 195 19.26 3.84 -4.93
CA ASN A 195 18.47 5.06 -4.66
C ASN A 195 18.36 5.38 -3.16
N LEU A 196 18.11 4.37 -2.33
CA LEU A 196 18.03 4.54 -0.88
C LEU A 196 19.39 4.92 -0.29
N THR A 197 20.47 4.30 -0.77
CA THR A 197 21.84 4.65 -0.37
C THR A 197 22.17 6.11 -0.72
N MET A 198 21.82 6.58 -1.92
CA MET A 198 22.02 7.99 -2.32
C MET A 198 21.30 8.96 -1.37
N LEU A 199 20.02 8.68 -1.07
CA LEU A 199 19.20 9.52 -0.20
C LEU A 199 19.78 9.58 1.22
N ARG A 200 20.27 8.46 1.75
CA ARG A 200 20.96 8.41 3.05
C ARG A 200 22.25 9.19 3.06
N ILE A 201 23.10 9.04 2.05
CA ILE A 201 24.35 9.81 1.92
C ILE A 201 24.03 11.29 1.95
N HIS A 202 23.04 11.74 1.19
CA HIS A 202 22.65 13.15 1.17
C HIS A 202 22.03 13.61 2.51
N ALA A 203 21.25 12.77 3.19
CA ALA A 203 20.68 13.11 4.50
C ALA A 203 21.76 13.20 5.60
N LEU A 204 22.72 12.26 5.63
CA LEU A 204 23.86 12.26 6.55
C LEU A 204 24.84 13.41 6.29
N ALA A 205 25.04 13.74 5.02
CA ALA A 205 25.78 14.92 4.58
C ALA A 205 25.18 16.21 5.16
N ARG A 206 23.84 16.31 5.17
CA ARG A 206 23.12 17.46 5.74
C ARG A 206 23.15 17.51 7.25
N SER A 207 23.26 16.37 7.92
CA SER A 207 23.42 16.31 9.38
C SER A 207 24.87 16.36 9.86
N HIS A 208 25.85 16.54 8.94
CA HIS A 208 27.29 16.51 9.24
C HIS A 208 27.80 15.21 9.89
N GLN A 209 27.08 14.11 9.72
CA GLN A 209 27.36 12.81 10.36
C GLN A 209 27.78 11.73 9.36
N LEU A 210 28.16 12.14 8.15
CA LEU A 210 28.50 11.22 7.06
C LEU A 210 29.69 10.33 7.40
N GLY A 211 30.78 10.88 7.94
CA GLY A 211 31.97 10.08 8.26
C GLY A 211 31.75 9.07 9.40
N GLU A 212 30.89 9.41 10.35
CA GLU A 212 30.70 8.64 11.58
C GLU A 212 29.72 7.47 11.37
N HIS A 213 28.61 7.70 10.67
CA HIS A 213 27.48 6.76 10.64
C HIS A 213 27.22 6.13 9.28
N LEU A 214 27.91 6.51 8.19
CA LEU A 214 27.62 5.98 6.85
C LEU A 214 27.71 4.46 6.77
N PHE A 215 28.71 3.87 7.44
CA PHE A 215 28.97 2.43 7.40
C PHE A 215 28.14 1.62 8.40
N GLU A 216 27.35 2.27 9.26
CA GLU A 216 26.38 1.57 10.13
C GLU A 216 25.17 1.07 9.34
N TYR A 217 24.97 1.58 8.12
CA TYR A 217 23.85 1.23 7.26
C TYR A 217 24.31 0.35 6.09
N PRO A 218 23.44 -0.53 5.57
CA PRO A 218 23.73 -1.29 4.36
C PRO A 218 23.84 -0.36 3.13
N ILE A 219 24.95 -0.49 2.38
CA ILE A 219 25.33 0.36 1.23
C ILE A 219 25.38 -0.49 -0.04
N VAL A 220 24.77 -0.02 -1.14
CA VAL A 220 24.83 -0.66 -2.47
C VAL A 220 25.14 0.40 -3.54
N GLY A 221 25.93 0.03 -4.56
CA GLY A 221 26.16 0.85 -5.76
C GLY A 221 27.44 1.71 -5.78
N GLY A 222 28.34 1.54 -4.80
CA GLY A 222 29.71 2.08 -4.85
C GLY A 222 29.79 3.60 -5.04
N SER A 223 30.79 4.08 -5.81
CA SER A 223 31.03 5.52 -6.02
C SER A 223 29.97 6.19 -6.90
N ALA A 224 29.29 5.46 -7.78
CA ALA A 224 28.26 6.00 -8.67
C ALA A 224 27.04 6.56 -7.91
N VAL A 225 26.81 6.05 -6.70
CA VAL A 225 25.69 6.45 -5.83
C VAL A 225 25.99 7.71 -5.01
N MET A 226 27.26 8.10 -4.92
CA MET A 226 27.68 9.34 -4.25
C MET A 226 27.42 10.60 -5.09
N MET A 227 27.10 10.42 -6.38
CA MET A 227 26.75 11.52 -7.28
C MET A 227 25.33 11.33 -7.82
N PRO A 228 24.45 12.33 -7.67
CA PRO A 228 23.04 12.25 -8.09
C PRO A 228 22.83 12.25 -9.61
N ASP A 229 23.90 12.32 -10.41
CA ASP A 229 23.86 12.40 -11.88
C ASP A 229 24.06 11.04 -12.57
N SER A 230 24.04 9.93 -11.82
CA SER A 230 24.15 8.59 -12.42
C SER A 230 22.81 8.15 -13.02
N PHE A 231 22.87 7.59 -14.24
CA PHE A 231 21.74 7.30 -15.14
C PHE A 231 20.55 6.51 -14.51
N ASN A 232 20.78 5.83 -13.39
CA ASN A 232 19.82 4.91 -12.76
C ASN A 232 19.19 5.44 -11.46
N LEU A 233 19.51 6.68 -11.05
CA LEU A 233 19.02 7.25 -9.78
C LEU A 233 17.96 8.33 -10.01
N ARG A 234 16.69 7.94 -9.93
CA ARG A 234 15.54 8.85 -10.11
C ARG A 234 14.63 8.83 -8.89
N PRO A 235 14.90 9.64 -7.84
CA PRO A 235 13.98 9.82 -6.73
C PRO A 235 12.60 10.26 -7.24
N VAL A 236 11.54 9.71 -6.64
CA VAL A 236 10.16 9.90 -7.10
C VAL A 236 9.64 11.28 -6.71
N PHE A 237 9.97 11.75 -5.52
CA PHE A 237 9.52 13.03 -4.98
C PHE A 237 10.61 14.10 -4.91
N PHE A 238 11.84 13.68 -4.60
CA PHE A 238 12.91 14.62 -4.31
C PHE A 238 13.57 15.06 -5.61
N PRO A 239 13.52 16.34 -6.00
CA PRO A 239 14.07 16.75 -7.27
C PRO A 239 15.60 16.60 -7.32
N ILE A 240 16.10 15.94 -8.36
CA ILE A 240 17.54 15.69 -8.59
C ILE A 240 18.36 16.99 -8.54
N TYR A 241 17.82 18.10 -9.05
CA TYR A 241 18.53 19.39 -9.03
C TYR A 241 18.83 19.92 -7.61
N ARG A 242 18.06 19.51 -6.58
CA ARG A 242 18.36 19.87 -5.19
C ARG A 242 19.52 19.03 -4.61
N LEU A 243 19.70 17.81 -5.11
CA LEU A 243 20.84 16.97 -4.79
C LEU A 243 22.12 17.49 -5.47
N VAL A 244 22.00 17.93 -6.73
CA VAL A 244 23.12 18.47 -7.52
C VAL A 244 23.64 19.80 -6.98
N LYS A 245 22.78 20.63 -6.37
CA LYS A 245 23.16 21.95 -5.83
C LYS A 245 24.10 21.90 -4.62
N TYR A 246 24.21 20.74 -3.97
CA TYR A 246 25.15 20.48 -2.88
C TYR A 246 25.97 19.24 -3.22
N PRO A 247 26.89 19.34 -4.20
CA PRO A 247 27.75 18.23 -4.54
C PRO A 247 28.65 17.92 -3.34
N ALA A 248 29.05 16.67 -3.23
CA ALA A 248 29.96 16.15 -2.21
C ALA A 248 31.33 16.86 -2.10
N ARG A 249 31.58 17.91 -2.88
CA ARG A 249 32.79 18.73 -2.86
C ARG A 249 32.88 19.68 -1.66
N ASP A 250 31.77 20.00 -1.00
CA ASP A 250 31.80 20.85 0.21
C ASP A 250 32.05 20.05 1.51
N PHE A 251 32.31 18.74 1.41
CA PHE A 251 32.72 17.92 2.55
C PHE A 251 34.17 18.22 2.91
N ARG A 252 34.37 19.28 3.69
CA ARG A 252 35.59 19.42 4.48
C ARG A 252 35.61 18.27 5.49
N LEU A 253 36.44 17.28 5.22
CA LEU A 253 36.92 16.33 6.21
C LEU A 253 37.70 17.16 7.24
N GLY A 254 37.02 17.50 8.34
CA GLY A 254 37.64 18.08 9.52
C GLY A 254 38.35 17.01 10.33
#